data_AF-A0A3T1CBJ9-F1
#
_entry.id   AF-A0A3T1CBJ9-F1
#
_cell.length_a   1.000
_cell.length_b   1.000
_cell.length_c   1.000
_cell.angle_alpha   90.00
_cell.angle_beta   90.00
_cell.angle_gamma   90.00
#
_symmetry.space_group_name_H-M   'P 1'
#
loop_
_entity.id
_entity.type
_entity.pdbx_description
1 polymer ?
#
loop_
_entity_poly.entity_id
_entity_poly.type
_entity_poly.pdbx_seq_one_letter_code
_entity_poly.pdbx_strand_id
1 'polypeptide(L)'
;MRRVESNFQELIIKLFICVVLAGLALYSYIFKQNELTELRMAIPSLAKEVRTIHEENNRLKYEINQFESPIHLMEIMRMPEFSSLKFAYNSQVVVLPLTSPVPGKDFADLQEENGP
;
A
#
# COMPACT_ATOMS: atom_id res chain seq x y z
N MET A 1 -18.00 55.23 -45.61
CA MET A 1 -18.37 53.80 -45.44
C MET A 1 -17.15 52.89 -45.28
N ARG A 2 -16.17 52.87 -46.19
CA ARG A 2 -14.98 51.99 -46.13
C ARG A 2 -14.14 51.98 -44.83
N ARG A 3 -14.07 53.09 -44.08
CA ARG A 3 -13.34 53.17 -42.80
C ARG A 3 -14.03 52.37 -41.67
N VAL A 4 -15.36 52.24 -41.72
CA VAL A 4 -16.14 51.53 -40.68
C VAL A 4 -15.96 50.02 -40.82
N GLU A 5 -15.88 49.51 -42.06
CA GLU A 5 -15.66 48.09 -42.35
C GLU A 5 -14.29 47.61 -41.83
N SER A 6 -13.23 48.40 -41.97
CA SER A 6 -11.89 48.07 -41.44
C SER A 6 -11.89 47.94 -39.91
N ASN A 7 -12.52 48.87 -39.20
CA ASN A 7 -12.60 48.82 -37.74
C ASN A 7 -13.42 47.61 -37.25
N PHE A 8 -14.47 47.25 -37.99
CA PHE A 8 -15.31 46.09 -37.66
C PHE A 8 -14.55 44.76 -37.85
N GLN A 9 -13.74 44.64 -38.90
CA GLN A 9 -12.89 43.46 -39.12
C GLN A 9 -11.85 43.28 -38.01
N GLU A 10 -11.22 44.38 -37.54
CA GLU A 10 -10.29 44.33 -36.41
C GLU A 10 -10.95 43.86 -35.11
N LEU A 11 -12.19 44.29 -34.86
CA LEU A 11 -12.95 43.86 -33.68
C LEU A 11 -13.31 42.37 -33.74
N ILE A 12 -13.71 41.86 -34.90
CA ILE A 12 -14.01 40.43 -35.09
C ILE A 12 -12.77 39.59 -34.85
N ILE A 13 -11.61 39.98 -35.38
CA ILE A 13 -10.35 39.25 -35.20
C ILE A 13 -9.93 39.23 -33.73
N LYS A 14 -10.03 40.37 -33.04
CA LYS A 14 -9.73 40.46 -31.59
C LYS A 14 -10.68 39.59 -30.76
N LEU A 15 -11.97 39.59 -31.09
CA LEU A 15 -12.97 38.76 -30.42
C LEU A 15 -12.70 37.28 -30.66
N PHE A 16 -12.36 36.89 -31.89
CA PHE A 16 -12.00 35.52 -32.23
C PHE A 16 -10.76 35.04 -31.46
N ILE A 17 -9.70 35.85 -31.42
CA ILE A 17 -8.49 35.56 -30.64
C ILE A 17 -8.81 35.40 -29.15
N CYS A 18 -9.67 36.28 -28.61
CA CYS A 18 -10.10 36.21 -27.21
C CYS A 18 -10.84 34.90 -26.90
N VAL A 19 -11.77 34.50 -27.78
CA VAL A 19 -12.52 33.24 -27.63
C VAL A 19 -11.59 32.03 -27.74
N VAL A 20 -10.63 32.04 -28.67
CA VAL A 20 -9.66 30.94 -28.82
C VAL A 20 -8.74 30.84 -27.60
N LEU A 21 -8.22 31.96 -27.08
CA LEU A 21 -7.39 31.97 -25.88
C LEU A 21 -8.17 31.49 -24.65
N ALA A 22 -9.42 31.93 -24.48
CA ALA A 22 -10.29 31.46 -23.41
C ALA A 22 -10.58 29.95 -23.54
N GLY A 23 -10.83 29.48 -24.76
CA GLY A 23 -11.03 28.05 -25.06
C GLY A 23 -9.79 27.20 -24.76
N LEU A 24 -8.59 27.67 -25.14
CA LEU A 24 -7.32 26.99 -24.84
C LEU A 24 -7.01 26.98 -23.34
N ALA A 25 -7.26 28.07 -22.63
CA ALA A 25 -7.10 28.15 -21.19
C ALA A 25 -8.04 27.17 -20.47
N LEU A 26 -9.30 27.12 -20.90
CA LEU A 26 -10.30 26.20 -20.35
C LEU A 26 -9.97 24.73 -20.65
N TYR A 27 -9.54 24.44 -21.87
CA TYR A 27 -9.10 23.10 -22.26
C TYR A 27 -7.90 22.64 -21.42
N SER A 28 -6.90 23.50 -21.25
CA SER A 28 -5.72 23.20 -20.44
C SER A 28 -6.08 22.98 -18.96
N TYR A 29 -7.05 23.74 -18.45
CA TYR A 29 -7.56 23.59 -17.10
C TYR A 29 -8.27 22.26 -16.90
N ILE A 30 -9.15 21.87 -17.82
CA ILE A 30 -9.85 20.57 -17.79
C ILE A 30 -8.85 19.42 -17.94
N PHE A 31 -7.87 19.54 -18.83
CA PHE A 31 -6.85 18.51 -19.03
C PHE A 31 -6.02 18.27 -17.76
N LYS A 32 -5.59 19.34 -17.07
CA LYS A 32 -4.92 19.22 -15.76
C LYS A 32 -5.81 18.61 -14.68
N GLN A 33 -7.11 18.89 -14.71
CA GLN A 33 -8.05 18.25 -13.78
C GLN A 33 -8.24 16.77 -14.08
N ASN A 34 -8.23 16.35 -15.35
CA ASN A 34 -8.34 14.95 -15.72
C ASN A 34 -7.12 14.13 -15.28
N GLU A 35 -5.91 14.67 -15.40
CA GLU A 35 -4.68 14.03 -14.91
C GLU A 35 -4.72 13.83 -13.38
N LEU A 36 -5.19 14.84 -12.64
CA LEU A 36 -5.39 14.73 -11.19
C LEU A 36 -6.51 13.73 -10.82
N THR A 37 -7.54 13.61 -11.66
CA THR A 37 -8.66 12.69 -11.45
C THR A 37 -8.25 11.24 -11.71
N GLU A 38 -7.44 10.99 -12.73
CA GLU A 38 -6.89 9.68 -13.06
C GLU A 38 -5.99 9.18 -11.92
N LEU A 39 -5.10 10.05 -11.41
CA LEU A 39 -4.24 9.70 -10.28
C LEU A 39 -5.03 9.47 -8.98
N ARG A 40 -6.10 10.24 -8.76
CA ARG A 40 -7.00 10.04 -7.60
C ARG A 40 -7.87 8.80 -7.69
N MET A 41 -8.09 8.23 -8.88
CA MET A 41 -8.79 6.96 -9.03
C MET A 41 -7.90 5.74 -8.74
N ALA A 42 -6.58 5.85 -8.93
CA ALA A 42 -5.62 4.77 -8.65
C ALA A 42 -5.30 4.59 -7.15
N ILE A 43 -5.42 5.64 -6.35
CA ILE A 43 -5.16 5.60 -4.89
C ILE A 43 -6.19 4.74 -4.12
N PRO A 44 -7.52 4.87 -4.32
CA PRO A 44 -8.50 4.08 -3.57
C PRO A 44 -8.52 2.60 -3.94
N SER A 45 -8.15 2.23 -5.17
CA SER A 45 -8.04 0.81 -5.55
C SER A 45 -6.89 0.13 -4.83
N LEU A 46 -5.72 0.77 -4.78
CA LEU A 46 -4.56 0.24 -4.05
C LEU A 46 -4.79 0.21 -2.53
N ALA A 47 -5.45 1.24 -1.98
CA ALA A 47 -5.82 1.26 -0.56
C ALA A 47 -6.80 0.13 -0.19
N LYS A 48 -7.71 -0.24 -1.10
CA LYS A 48 -8.63 -1.36 -0.89
C LYS A 48 -7.88 -2.69 -0.84
N GLU A 49 -6.92 -2.90 -1.74
CA GLU A 49 -6.12 -4.13 -1.79
C GLU A 49 -5.25 -4.29 -0.53
N VAL A 50 -4.55 -3.22 -0.12
CA VAL A 50 -3.76 -3.22 1.13
C VAL A 50 -4.64 -3.50 2.34
N ARG A 51 -5.85 -2.93 2.38
CA ARG A 51 -6.80 -3.18 3.47
C ARG A 51 -7.28 -4.63 3.50
N THR A 52 -7.60 -5.22 2.35
CA THR A 52 -7.98 -6.63 2.27
C THR A 52 -6.84 -7.54 2.75
N ILE A 53 -5.61 -7.28 2.31
CA ILE A 53 -4.43 -8.04 2.76
C ILE A 53 -4.23 -7.91 4.27
N HIS A 54 -4.42 -6.71 4.83
CA HIS A 54 -4.29 -6.48 6.27
C HIS A 54 -5.39 -7.20 7.07
N GLU A 55 -6.63 -7.18 6.59
CA GLU A 55 -7.75 -7.91 7.21
C GLU A 55 -7.51 -9.43 7.19
N GLU A 56 -7.03 -9.99 6.07
CA GLU A 56 -6.64 -11.40 5.95
C GLU A 56 -5.49 -11.76 6.89
N ASN A 57 -4.45 -10.92 6.97
CA ASN A 57 -3.31 -11.14 7.85
C ASN A 57 -3.74 -11.13 9.32
N ASN A 58 -4.63 -10.20 9.69
CA ASN A 58 -5.16 -10.11 11.04
C ASN A 58 -6.08 -11.30 11.39
N ARG A 59 -6.87 -11.79 10.43
CA ARG A 59 -7.66 -13.03 10.60
C ARG A 59 -6.73 -14.22 10.82
N LEU A 60 -5.72 -14.41 9.96
CA LEU A 60 -4.74 -15.48 10.10
C LEU A 60 -4.01 -15.39 11.43
N LYS A 61 -3.62 -14.19 11.85
CA LYS A 61 -2.98 -13.98 13.14
C LYS A 61 -3.90 -14.38 14.29
N TYR A 62 -5.18 -14.08 14.21
CA TYR A 62 -6.16 -14.51 15.21
C TYR A 62 -6.31 -16.03 15.23
N GLU A 63 -6.42 -16.67 14.07
CA GLU A 63 -6.49 -18.14 13.95
C GLU A 63 -5.22 -18.80 14.52
N ILE A 64 -4.04 -18.29 14.19
CA ILE A 64 -2.76 -18.77 14.75
C ILE A 64 -2.77 -18.64 16.27
N ASN A 65 -3.15 -17.49 16.83
CA ASN A 65 -3.21 -17.31 18.28
C ASN A 65 -4.24 -18.26 18.94
N GLN A 66 -5.32 -18.60 18.25
CA GLN A 66 -6.29 -19.58 18.73
C GLN A 66 -5.70 -20.99 18.73
N PHE A 67 -5.02 -21.37 17.64
CA PHE A 67 -4.31 -22.64 17.53
C PHE A 67 -3.18 -22.76 18.55
N GLU A 68 -2.41 -21.70 18.78
CA GLU A 68 -1.31 -21.64 19.74
C GLU A 68 -1.79 -21.47 21.18
N SER A 69 -3.11 -21.31 21.41
CA SER A 69 -3.61 -21.18 22.77
C SER A 69 -3.34 -22.48 23.56
N PRO A 70 -2.75 -22.40 24.76
CA PRO A 70 -2.31 -23.58 25.50
C PRO A 70 -3.48 -24.50 25.90
N ILE A 71 -4.69 -23.93 26.03
CA ILE A 71 -5.92 -24.67 26.31
C ILE A 71 -6.29 -25.54 25.10
N HIS A 72 -6.23 -24.98 23.89
CA HIS A 72 -6.52 -25.70 22.66
C HIS A 72 -5.48 -26.80 22.38
N LEU A 73 -4.19 -26.52 22.60
CA LEU A 73 -3.13 -27.53 22.53
C LEU A 73 -3.36 -28.68 23.53
N MET A 74 -3.76 -28.37 24.76
CA MET A 74 -4.08 -29.39 25.77
C MET A 74 -5.29 -30.25 25.39
N GLU A 75 -6.27 -29.68 24.68
CA GLU A 75 -7.43 -30.41 24.20
C GLU A 75 -7.09 -31.35 23.03
N ILE A 76 -6.28 -30.89 22.06
CA ILE A 76 -5.79 -31.72 20.95
C ILE A 76 -4.96 -32.90 21.47
N MET A 77 -4.12 -32.69 22.49
CA MET A 77 -3.34 -33.78 23.11
C MET A 77 -4.20 -34.88 23.75
N ARG A 78 -5.47 -34.61 24.09
CA ARG A 78 -6.38 -35.62 24.62
C ARG A 78 -6.99 -36.50 23.54
N MET A 79 -6.87 -36.13 22.27
CA MET A 79 -7.36 -36.93 21.16
C MET A 79 -6.43 -38.13 20.91
N PRO A 80 -6.98 -39.34 20.68
CA PRO A 80 -6.18 -40.56 20.53
C PRO A 80 -5.24 -40.52 19.32
N GLU A 81 -5.55 -39.69 18.31
CA GLU A 81 -4.75 -39.50 17.10
C GLU A 81 -3.40 -38.81 17.35
N PHE A 82 -3.32 -37.99 18.40
CA PHE A 82 -2.10 -37.26 18.79
C PHE A 82 -1.41 -37.87 20.02
N SER A 83 -1.84 -39.06 20.46
CA SER A 83 -1.28 -39.79 21.61
C SER A 83 0.21 -40.14 21.47
N SER A 84 0.73 -40.14 20.23
CA SER A 84 2.15 -40.34 19.92
C SER A 84 3.02 -39.10 20.13
N LEU A 85 2.44 -37.89 20.20
CA LEU A 85 3.17 -36.66 20.50
C LEU A 85 3.46 -36.58 22.00
N LYS A 86 4.73 -36.78 22.36
CA LYS A 86 5.25 -36.53 23.71
C LYS A 86 5.76 -35.10 23.79
N PHE A 87 5.57 -34.45 24.94
CA PHE A 87 6.25 -33.19 25.23
C PHE A 87 7.76 -33.38 25.14
N ALA A 88 8.40 -32.60 24.29
CA ALA A 88 9.85 -32.47 24.32
C ALA A 88 10.23 -31.75 25.62
N TYR A 89 10.97 -32.43 26.48
CA TYR A 89 11.59 -31.77 27.64
C TYR A 89 12.70 -30.85 27.13
N ASN A 90 13.01 -29.78 27.86
CA ASN A 90 14.05 -28.81 27.48
C ASN A 90 15.42 -29.46 27.17
N SER A 91 15.68 -30.67 27.68
CA SER A 91 16.88 -31.47 27.38
C SER A 91 16.91 -32.07 25.97
N GLN A 92 15.80 -32.06 25.24
CA GLN A 92 15.66 -32.61 23.89
C GLN A 92 15.49 -31.53 22.82
N VAL A 93 15.43 -30.25 23.22
CA VAL A 93 15.27 -29.11 22.31
C VAL A 93 16.65 -28.61 21.91
N VAL A 94 17.01 -28.79 20.64
CA VAL A 94 18.21 -28.21 20.05
C VAL A 94 17.86 -26.84 19.48
N VAL A 95 18.21 -25.78 20.19
CA VAL A 95 18.05 -24.40 19.72
C VAL A 95 19.20 -24.08 18.77
N LEU A 96 18.91 -23.90 17.49
CA LEU A 96 19.89 -23.48 16.51
C LEU A 96 20.20 -21.98 16.70
N PRO A 97 21.47 -21.58 16.84
CA PRO A 97 21.83 -20.17 16.88
C PRO A 97 21.52 -19.53 15.52
N LEU A 98 20.85 -18.37 15.55
CA LEU A 98 20.55 -17.54 14.38
C LEU A 98 21.85 -16.88 13.87
N THR A 99 22.78 -17.68 13.34
CA THR A 99 24.00 -17.17 12.72
C THR A 99 24.27 -17.93 11.43
N SER A 100 23.51 -17.61 10.39
CA SER A 100 24.06 -17.66 9.03
C SER A 100 23.61 -16.40 8.30
N PRO A 101 24.54 -15.57 7.78
CA PRO A 101 24.21 -14.34 7.09
C PRO A 101 23.38 -14.63 5.84
N VAL A 102 22.26 -13.92 5.67
CA VAL A 102 21.66 -13.72 4.35
C VAL A 102 22.58 -12.74 3.60
N PRO A 103 22.99 -13.03 2.35
CA PRO A 103 23.88 -12.14 1.61
C PRO A 103 23.20 -10.79 1.39
N GLY A 104 23.76 -9.71 1.97
CA GLY A 104 23.36 -8.33 1.68
C GLY A 104 22.91 -7.44 2.84
N LYS A 105 23.07 -7.84 4.11
CA LYS A 105 22.93 -6.91 5.25
C LYS A 105 24.17 -6.94 6.13
N ASP A 106 24.90 -5.83 6.11
CA ASP A 106 26.08 -5.62 6.93
C ASP A 106 25.71 -5.45 8.41
N PHE A 107 26.53 -6.08 9.26
CA PHE A 107 26.38 -6.20 10.71
C PHE A 107 26.63 -4.90 11.50
N ALA A 108 26.63 -3.74 10.85
CA ALA A 108 26.98 -2.47 11.50
C ALA A 108 25.85 -1.90 12.38
N ASP A 109 24.59 -2.32 12.18
CA ASP A 109 23.43 -1.66 12.80
C ASP A 109 22.93 -2.34 14.09
N LEU A 110 23.63 -3.36 14.62
CA LEU A 110 23.19 -4.10 15.82
C LEU A 110 24.09 -3.91 17.05
N GLN A 111 25.07 -3.01 17.00
CA GLN A 111 25.85 -2.60 18.19
C GLN A 111 25.38 -1.25 18.74
N GLU A 112 24.09 -1.07 19.01
CA GLU A 112 23.67 0.11 19.76
C GLU A 112 22.39 -0.09 20.58
N GLU A 113 22.22 -1.23 21.24
CA GLU A 113 21.30 -1.25 22.39
C GLU A 113 21.64 -2.43 23.30
N ASN A 114 22.61 -2.23 24.20
CA ASN A 114 22.57 -2.71 25.58
C ASN A 114 23.93 -2.42 26.25
N GLY A 115 23.94 -1.40 27.10
CA GLY A 115 24.90 -1.30 28.19
C GLY A 115 24.49 -0.21 29.16
N PRO A 116 25.10 -0.16 30.34
CA PRO A 116 25.36 -1.25 31.29
C PRO A 116 24.16 -1.57 32.21
#